data_AF-A0AA43S6A1-F1
#
_entry.id   AF-A0AA43S6A1-F1
#
_cell.length_a   1.000
_cell.length_b   1.000
_cell.length_c   1.000
_cell.angle_alpha   90.00
_cell.angle_beta   90.00
_cell.angle_gamma   90.00
#
_symmetry.space_group_name_H-M   'P 1'
#
loop_
_entity.id
_entity.type
_entity.pdbx_description
1 polymer ?
#
loop_
_entity_poly.entity_id
_entity_poly.type
_entity_poly.pdbx_seq_one_letter_code
_entity_poly.pdbx_strand_id
1 'polypeptide(L)'
;MNSSLQKCWLLFSQAVTIMLAALFIVVTLKPEWLSMSRVGSLVDTVSLKETDYDGKLSPGSYHEAVKRSMPAVVNIFTSKTPAKARTRKSVNPNSSDPLFKFFFGDQPPEEEPSSSLGSGVLVSPEGYILTNHHVINDADDIDVALSDGRKVKAQVIGSDPETDIAVLKIAAKQLPAPITLGQFESVHVGDVVLAIGNPFGVGQTVTSGIVSALGRDHVGINTFENFIQTDAAINPGNSGGALIDTRGNLIGINTAIYSNNGGSMGIGFAIPINLTKQIMESILANGSVTRGWIGVEPQNLTKELSESLGLPENTVGVLLSGVLEGGPAERGGLKPGDILTAVNESPIRDVRGLLNQIAQINPGNQAKLMILRKGKEIELTVQAGRRPGPKLLAN
;
A
#
# COMPACT_ATOMS: atom_id res chain seq x y z
N MET A 1 -67.10 -77.05 -1.65
CA MET A 1 -66.47 -75.72 -1.59
C MET A 1 -67.36 -74.80 -0.76
N ASN A 2 -66.83 -74.18 0.29
CA ASN A 2 -67.62 -73.54 1.36
C ASN A 2 -68.42 -72.31 0.86
N SER A 3 -69.75 -72.47 0.77
CA SER A 3 -70.73 -71.45 0.37
C SER A 3 -70.66 -70.16 1.22
N SER A 4 -70.35 -70.30 2.52
CA SER A 4 -70.16 -69.13 3.40
C SER A 4 -68.91 -68.32 3.06
N LEU A 5 -67.82 -68.96 2.65
CA LEU A 5 -66.57 -68.25 2.30
C LEU A 5 -66.76 -67.41 1.03
N GLN A 6 -67.49 -67.95 0.05
CA GLN A 6 -67.81 -67.23 -1.18
C GLN A 6 -68.72 -66.02 -0.93
N LYS A 7 -69.72 -66.14 -0.05
CA LYS A 7 -70.57 -65.01 0.34
C LYS A 7 -69.79 -63.93 1.09
N CYS A 8 -68.93 -64.30 2.02
CA CYS A 8 -68.04 -63.36 2.72
C CYS A 8 -67.08 -62.67 1.74
N TRP A 9 -66.51 -63.41 0.78
CA TRP A 9 -65.64 -62.85 -0.24
C TRP A 9 -66.38 -61.89 -1.17
N LEU A 10 -67.61 -62.21 -1.57
CA LEU A 10 -68.43 -61.35 -2.41
C LEU A 10 -68.77 -60.05 -1.68
N LEU A 11 -69.21 -60.13 -0.43
CA LEU A 11 -69.49 -58.95 0.40
C LEU A 11 -68.24 -58.10 0.63
N PHE A 12 -67.08 -58.72 0.88
CA PHE A 12 -65.81 -58.03 0.99
C PHE A 12 -65.44 -57.32 -0.31
N SER A 13 -65.53 -58.01 -1.45
CA SER A 13 -65.20 -57.42 -2.76
C SER A 13 -66.13 -56.26 -3.12
N GLN A 14 -67.43 -56.38 -2.82
CA GLN A 14 -68.41 -55.32 -3.05
C GLN A 14 -68.16 -54.10 -2.14
N ALA A 15 -67.88 -54.33 -0.86
CA ALA A 15 -67.54 -53.27 0.08
C ALA A 15 -66.26 -52.53 -0.34
N VAL A 16 -65.21 -53.26 -0.73
CA VAL A 16 -63.95 -52.69 -1.24
C VAL A 16 -64.20 -51.91 -2.53
N THR A 17 -64.99 -52.44 -3.45
CA THR A 17 -65.31 -51.76 -4.72
C THR A 17 -66.07 -50.46 -4.48
N ILE A 18 -67.07 -50.46 -3.59
CA ILE A 18 -67.81 -49.26 -3.21
C ILE A 18 -66.90 -48.25 -2.53
N MET A 19 -66.01 -48.70 -1.63
CA MET A 19 -65.08 -47.82 -0.94
C MET A 19 -64.05 -47.20 -1.88
N LEU A 20 -63.54 -47.95 -2.85
CA LEU A 20 -62.64 -47.44 -3.89
C LEU A 20 -63.36 -46.48 -4.84
N ALA A 21 -64.60 -46.76 -5.23
CA ALA A 21 -65.40 -45.84 -6.03
C ALA A 21 -65.68 -44.53 -5.29
N ALA A 22 -66.03 -44.60 -4.00
CA ALA A 22 -66.20 -43.42 -3.16
C ALA A 22 -64.89 -42.64 -3.00
N LEU A 23 -63.77 -43.33 -2.76
CA LEU A 23 -62.44 -42.71 -2.71
C LEU A 23 -62.11 -42.01 -4.02
N PHE A 24 -62.35 -42.67 -5.17
CA PHE A 24 -62.11 -42.10 -6.50
C PHE A 24 -62.95 -40.84 -6.74
N ILE A 25 -64.23 -40.86 -6.35
CA ILE A 25 -65.11 -39.68 -6.43
C ILE A 25 -64.58 -38.54 -5.56
N VAL A 26 -64.15 -38.82 -4.33
CA VAL A 26 -63.59 -37.79 -3.43
C VAL A 26 -62.27 -37.24 -3.99
N VAL A 27 -61.36 -38.09 -4.47
CA VAL A 27 -60.11 -37.68 -5.12
C VAL A 27 -60.37 -36.79 -6.34
N THR A 28 -61.39 -37.11 -7.14
CA THR A 28 -61.63 -36.43 -8.42
C THR A 28 -62.42 -35.13 -8.26
N LEU A 29 -63.45 -35.11 -7.40
CA LEU A 29 -64.38 -33.98 -7.30
C LEU A 29 -64.14 -33.07 -6.09
N LYS A 30 -63.53 -33.59 -5.02
CA LYS A 30 -63.25 -32.87 -3.77
C LYS A 30 -61.86 -33.24 -3.20
N PRO A 31 -60.76 -33.10 -3.99
CA PRO A 31 -59.42 -33.48 -3.55
C PRO A 31 -58.99 -32.76 -2.27
N GLU A 32 -59.54 -31.58 -1.99
CA GLU A 32 -59.27 -30.80 -0.78
C GLU A 32 -59.73 -31.51 0.51
N TRP A 33 -60.76 -32.38 0.45
CA TRP A 33 -61.22 -33.15 1.61
C TRP A 33 -60.25 -34.25 2.03
N LEU A 34 -59.38 -34.69 1.12
CA LEU A 34 -58.29 -35.63 1.40
C LEU A 34 -57.00 -34.92 1.82
N SER A 35 -56.94 -33.59 1.75
CA SER A 35 -55.78 -32.78 2.14
C SER A 35 -55.65 -32.61 3.66
N MET A 36 -56.10 -33.58 4.46
CA MET A 36 -55.86 -33.58 5.90
C MET A 36 -54.48 -34.16 6.21
N SER A 37 -53.49 -33.36 5.84
CA SER A 37 -52.11 -33.25 6.30
C SER A 37 -51.35 -32.67 5.12
N ARG A 38 -51.41 -31.34 4.95
CA ARG A 38 -50.17 -30.67 4.60
C ARG A 38 -49.17 -31.24 5.61
N VAL A 39 -48.17 -31.97 5.15
CA VAL A 39 -46.88 -31.94 5.84
C VAL A 39 -46.52 -30.47 5.78
N GLY A 40 -47.04 -29.69 6.73
CA GLY A 40 -46.56 -28.36 7.00
C GLY A 40 -45.09 -28.61 7.22
N SER A 41 -44.27 -28.08 6.32
CA SER A 41 -42.84 -28.00 6.51
C SER A 41 -42.61 -27.71 8.00
N LEU A 42 -42.10 -28.68 8.75
CA LEU A 42 -41.65 -28.50 10.14
C LEU A 42 -40.35 -27.66 10.17
N VAL A 43 -40.26 -26.70 9.27
CA VAL A 43 -39.39 -25.57 9.44
C VAL A 43 -40.30 -24.57 10.14
N ASP A 44 -40.29 -24.62 11.47
CA ASP A 44 -40.72 -23.48 12.27
C ASP A 44 -40.15 -22.24 11.57
N THR A 45 -41.02 -21.38 11.05
CA THR A 45 -40.61 -20.13 10.44
C THR A 45 -39.72 -19.44 11.47
N VAL A 46 -38.42 -19.39 11.22
CA VAL A 46 -37.47 -18.86 12.20
C VAL A 46 -37.79 -17.38 12.33
N SER A 47 -38.43 -17.00 13.43
CA SER A 47 -38.71 -15.61 13.74
C SER A 47 -37.39 -14.93 14.09
N LEU A 48 -36.78 -14.28 13.11
CA LEU A 48 -35.59 -13.46 13.32
C LEU A 48 -36.01 -12.16 14.02
N LYS A 49 -35.31 -11.82 15.10
CA LYS A 49 -35.46 -10.53 15.75
C LYS A 49 -34.42 -9.58 15.15
N GLU A 50 -34.88 -8.73 14.25
CA GLU A 50 -34.07 -7.67 13.66
C GLU A 50 -34.16 -6.40 14.51
N THR A 51 -33.10 -5.60 14.51
CA THR A 51 -33.13 -4.28 15.13
C THR A 51 -33.82 -3.30 14.19
N ASP A 52 -34.60 -2.36 14.72
CA ASP A 52 -35.09 -1.24 13.91
C ASP A 52 -33.90 -0.40 13.40
N TYR A 53 -33.83 -0.18 12.09
CA TYR A 53 -32.83 0.72 11.49
C TYR A 53 -33.36 2.16 11.52
N ASP A 54 -32.84 2.97 12.44
CA ASP A 54 -33.26 4.37 12.66
C ASP A 54 -32.57 5.37 11.71
N GLY A 55 -31.80 4.87 10.73
CA GLY A 55 -31.04 5.68 9.78
C GLY A 55 -29.80 6.36 10.39
N LYS A 56 -29.48 6.13 11.66
CA LYS A 56 -28.30 6.71 12.30
C LYS A 56 -27.11 5.78 12.20
N LEU A 57 -25.94 6.38 12.08
CA LEU A 57 -24.68 5.65 12.16
C LEU A 57 -24.48 5.14 13.59
N SER A 58 -23.85 3.97 13.70
CA SER A 58 -23.42 3.45 14.99
C SER A 58 -22.53 4.47 15.71
N PRO A 59 -22.70 4.70 17.02
CA PRO A 59 -21.83 5.59 17.78
C PRO A 59 -20.35 5.21 17.60
N GLY A 60 -19.50 6.22 17.35
CA GLY A 60 -18.07 6.01 17.10
C GLY A 60 -17.72 5.51 15.69
N SER A 61 -18.69 5.46 14.76
CA SER A 61 -18.41 5.09 13.37
C SER A 61 -17.51 6.10 12.67
N TYR A 62 -16.50 5.61 11.96
CA TYR A 62 -15.61 6.40 11.10
C TYR A 62 -16.19 6.62 9.68
N HIS A 63 -17.44 6.24 9.45
CA HIS A 63 -18.06 6.26 8.12
C HIS A 63 -17.96 7.62 7.44
N GLU A 64 -18.15 8.75 8.14
CA GLU A 64 -18.10 10.07 7.52
C GLU A 64 -16.69 10.46 7.04
N ALA A 65 -15.65 10.09 7.79
CA ALA A 65 -14.26 10.29 7.38
C ALA A 65 -13.93 9.50 6.12
N VAL A 66 -14.37 8.23 6.08
CA VAL A 66 -14.22 7.34 4.93
C VAL A 66 -15.01 7.85 3.73
N LYS A 67 -16.30 8.16 3.90
CA LYS A 67 -17.18 8.66 2.85
C LYS A 67 -16.64 9.92 2.18
N ARG A 68 -16.01 10.81 2.95
CA ARG A 68 -15.35 12.01 2.43
C ARG A 68 -14.10 11.71 1.60
N SER A 69 -13.29 10.74 2.02
CA SER A 69 -11.92 10.55 1.50
C SER A 69 -11.82 9.45 0.45
N MET A 70 -12.61 8.40 0.61
CA MET A 70 -12.56 7.18 -0.19
C MET A 70 -12.76 7.44 -1.70
N PRO A 71 -13.63 8.36 -2.16
CA PRO A 71 -13.75 8.65 -3.59
C PRO A 71 -12.46 9.17 -4.24
N ALA A 72 -11.55 9.76 -3.47
CA ALA A 72 -10.27 10.25 -3.97
C ALA A 72 -9.18 9.17 -4.04
N VAL A 73 -9.38 8.01 -3.39
CA VAL A 73 -8.42 6.91 -3.44
C VAL A 73 -8.70 6.09 -4.70
N VAL A 74 -7.68 5.85 -5.51
CA VAL A 74 -7.80 5.19 -6.82
C VAL A 74 -6.98 3.91 -6.84
N ASN A 75 -7.29 3.01 -7.76
CA ASN A 75 -6.50 1.81 -7.98
C ASN A 75 -5.56 2.04 -9.15
N ILE A 76 -4.33 1.56 -9.02
CA ILE A 76 -3.30 1.67 -10.05
C ILE A 76 -2.99 0.27 -10.55
N PHE A 77 -3.18 0.07 -11.85
CA PHE A 77 -2.78 -1.13 -12.56
C PHE A 77 -1.59 -0.75 -13.43
N THR A 78 -0.50 -1.49 -13.29
CA THR A 78 0.64 -1.36 -14.17
C THR A 78 0.80 -2.60 -15.01
N SER A 79 1.33 -2.45 -16.21
CA SER A 79 1.67 -3.58 -17.07
C SER A 79 3.03 -3.36 -17.72
N LYS A 80 3.73 -4.48 -17.95
CA LYS A 80 5.00 -4.51 -18.66
C LYS A 80 4.85 -5.36 -19.90
N THR A 81 5.27 -4.83 -21.03
CA THR A 81 5.33 -5.57 -22.28
C THR A 81 6.43 -6.63 -22.15
N PRO A 82 6.15 -7.92 -22.34
CA PRO A 82 7.17 -8.95 -22.20
C PRO A 82 8.31 -8.69 -23.20
N ALA A 83 9.52 -8.50 -22.68
CA ALA A 83 10.73 -8.52 -23.50
C ALA A 83 10.86 -9.94 -24.11
N LYS A 84 11.02 -10.02 -25.43
CA LYS A 84 11.12 -11.28 -26.20
C LYS A 84 11.91 -12.35 -25.43
N ALA A 85 11.22 -13.45 -25.11
CA ALA A 85 11.66 -14.52 -24.24
C ALA A 85 13.07 -15.06 -24.56
N ARG A 86 13.95 -15.07 -23.56
CA ARG A 86 15.00 -16.09 -23.46
C ARG A 86 14.52 -17.16 -22.50
N THR A 87 14.11 -18.29 -23.07
CA THR A 87 13.66 -19.51 -22.41
C THR A 87 14.56 -19.96 -21.26
N ARG A 88 14.06 -19.88 -20.02
CA ARG A 88 14.44 -20.78 -18.93
C ARG A 88 13.18 -21.17 -18.16
N LYS A 89 12.71 -22.40 -18.42
CA LYS A 89 11.68 -23.08 -17.62
C LYS A 89 12.19 -23.21 -16.18
N SER A 90 11.48 -22.62 -15.22
CA SER A 90 11.64 -22.92 -13.80
C SER A 90 10.30 -23.39 -13.27
N VAL A 91 10.10 -24.70 -13.22
CA VAL A 91 8.88 -25.29 -12.65
C VAL A 91 9.01 -25.27 -11.14
N ASN A 92 8.13 -24.53 -10.46
CA ASN A 92 8.13 -24.43 -9.00
C ASN A 92 7.42 -25.67 -8.39
N PRO A 93 8.03 -26.40 -7.42
CA PRO A 93 7.51 -27.70 -6.95
C PRO A 93 6.22 -27.67 -6.12
N ASN A 94 5.70 -26.49 -5.77
CA ASN A 94 4.56 -26.32 -4.85
C ASN A 94 3.20 -26.12 -5.54
N SER A 95 3.11 -26.21 -6.86
CA SER A 95 1.88 -25.98 -7.63
C SER A 95 0.84 -27.12 -7.56
N SER A 96 1.13 -28.18 -6.79
CA SER A 96 0.28 -29.36 -6.63
C SER A 96 -0.53 -29.41 -5.33
N ASP A 97 -0.50 -28.38 -4.48
CA ASP A 97 -1.25 -28.34 -3.21
C ASP A 97 -2.77 -28.09 -3.45
N PRO A 98 -3.67 -29.00 -2.99
CA PRO A 98 -5.12 -28.84 -3.10
C PRO A 98 -5.71 -27.57 -2.45
N LEU A 99 -5.12 -27.08 -1.35
CA LEU A 99 -5.57 -25.84 -0.69
C LEU A 99 -5.24 -24.60 -1.53
N PHE A 100 -4.09 -24.61 -2.21
CA PHE A 100 -3.69 -23.51 -3.08
C PHE A 100 -4.61 -23.39 -4.31
N LYS A 101 -5.00 -24.51 -4.92
CA LYS A 101 -5.93 -24.53 -6.06
C LYS A 101 -7.34 -24.05 -5.71
N PHE A 102 -7.81 -24.28 -4.48
CA PHE A 102 -9.13 -23.84 -4.03
C PHE A 102 -9.27 -22.31 -3.95
N PHE A 103 -8.19 -21.60 -3.57
CA PHE A 103 -8.20 -20.14 -3.44
C PHE A 103 -7.76 -19.39 -4.71
N PHE A 104 -6.92 -20.00 -5.56
CA PHE A 104 -6.25 -19.30 -6.66
C PHE A 104 -6.50 -19.86 -8.08
N GLY A 105 -7.24 -20.96 -8.22
CA GLY A 105 -7.52 -21.59 -9.53
C GLY A 105 -6.29 -22.26 -10.17
N ASP A 106 -6.42 -22.72 -11.42
CA ASP A 106 -5.27 -23.16 -12.23
C ASP A 106 -4.45 -21.92 -12.65
N GLN A 107 -3.12 -21.99 -12.60
CA GLN A 107 -2.25 -20.88 -12.99
C GLN A 107 -2.50 -20.47 -14.45
N PRO A 108 -2.66 -19.17 -14.77
CA PRO A 108 -2.60 -18.71 -16.15
C PRO A 108 -1.18 -18.90 -16.72
N PRO A 109 -1.03 -19.00 -18.06
CA PRO A 109 0.26 -19.27 -18.70
C PRO A 109 1.33 -18.22 -18.34
N GLU A 110 2.60 -18.64 -18.28
CA GLU A 110 3.79 -17.79 -18.03
C GLU A 110 4.03 -16.66 -19.06
N GLU A 111 3.11 -16.43 -19.99
CA GLU A 111 3.13 -15.35 -21.00
C GLU A 111 2.20 -14.17 -20.64
N GLU A 112 1.57 -14.17 -19.46
CA GLU A 112 0.78 -13.01 -19.06
C GLU A 112 1.67 -11.82 -18.66
N PRO A 113 1.34 -10.59 -19.11
CA PRO A 113 2.01 -9.38 -18.64
C PRO A 113 2.02 -9.38 -17.11
N SER A 114 3.20 -9.26 -16.49
CA SER A 114 3.28 -9.09 -15.04
C SER A 114 2.57 -7.79 -14.68
N SER A 115 1.35 -7.88 -14.16
CA SER A 115 0.60 -6.71 -13.72
C SER A 115 0.86 -6.47 -12.24
N SER A 116 1.36 -5.28 -11.87
CA SER A 116 1.40 -4.87 -10.46
C SER A 116 0.13 -4.10 -10.12
N LEU A 117 -0.33 -4.27 -8.89
CA LEU A 117 -1.51 -3.60 -8.34
C LEU A 117 -1.09 -2.74 -7.15
N GLY A 118 -1.46 -1.46 -7.20
CA GLY A 118 -1.30 -0.54 -6.10
C GLY A 118 -2.50 0.39 -5.96
N SER A 119 -2.35 1.36 -5.06
CA SER A 119 -3.31 2.45 -4.86
C SER A 119 -2.67 3.79 -5.19
N GLY A 120 -3.50 4.80 -5.36
CA GLY A 120 -3.09 6.19 -5.48
C GLY A 120 -4.09 7.11 -4.79
N VAL A 121 -3.75 8.38 -4.63
CA VAL A 121 -4.62 9.39 -4.04
C VAL A 121 -4.72 10.61 -4.95
N LEU A 122 -5.94 10.90 -5.41
CA LEU A 122 -6.28 12.10 -6.16
C LEU A 122 -6.22 13.33 -5.25
N VAL A 123 -5.28 14.23 -5.51
CA VAL A 123 -4.99 15.40 -4.65
C VAL A 123 -5.34 16.74 -5.29
N SER A 124 -5.71 16.76 -6.57
CA SER A 124 -6.15 18.01 -7.22
C SER A 124 -7.26 17.79 -8.24
N PRO A 125 -8.10 18.82 -8.48
CA PRO A 125 -9.19 18.74 -9.46
C PRO A 125 -8.68 18.69 -10.90
N GLU A 126 -7.43 19.07 -11.15
CA GLU A 126 -6.76 18.92 -12.43
C GLU A 126 -6.47 17.44 -12.74
N GLY A 127 -6.48 16.53 -11.77
CA GLY A 127 -6.25 15.10 -11.98
C GLY A 127 -4.86 14.61 -11.58
N TYR A 128 -4.18 15.31 -10.65
CA TYR A 128 -2.92 14.84 -10.08
C TYR A 128 -3.16 13.76 -9.02
N ILE A 129 -2.43 12.66 -9.14
CA ILE A 129 -2.49 11.51 -8.25
C ILE A 129 -1.11 11.27 -7.63
N LEU A 130 -1.08 11.09 -6.32
CA LEU A 130 0.10 10.64 -5.58
C LEU A 130 0.05 9.13 -5.44
N THR A 131 1.20 8.47 -5.57
CA THR A 131 1.38 7.04 -5.29
C THR A 131 2.83 6.80 -4.90
N ASN A 132 3.19 5.54 -4.66
CA ASN A 132 4.58 5.17 -4.45
C ASN A 132 5.34 5.01 -5.76
N HIS A 133 6.64 5.26 -5.73
CA HIS A 133 7.51 5.01 -6.89
C HIS A 133 7.56 3.52 -7.22
N HIS A 134 7.69 2.63 -6.22
CA HIS A 134 7.76 1.19 -6.46
C HIS A 134 6.48 0.61 -7.08
N VAL A 135 5.32 1.26 -6.93
CA VAL A 135 4.06 0.84 -7.57
C VAL A 135 4.13 1.01 -9.09
N ILE A 136 4.81 2.06 -9.54
CA ILE A 136 4.89 2.45 -10.96
C ILE A 136 6.24 2.14 -11.61
N ASN A 137 7.19 1.61 -10.83
CA ASN A 137 8.53 1.33 -11.33
C ASN A 137 8.48 0.27 -12.44
N ASP A 138 9.25 0.49 -13.51
CA ASP A 138 9.35 -0.37 -14.70
C ASP A 138 8.04 -0.66 -15.46
N ALA A 139 6.99 0.12 -15.21
CA ALA A 139 5.72 0.03 -15.92
C ALA A 139 5.80 0.72 -17.29
N ASP A 140 5.37 0.03 -18.35
CA ASP A 140 5.23 0.63 -19.68
C ASP A 140 3.90 1.39 -19.79
N ASP A 141 2.85 0.81 -19.22
CA ASP A 141 1.49 1.34 -19.23
C ASP A 141 0.94 1.38 -17.81
N ILE A 142 0.26 2.49 -17.48
CA ILE A 142 -0.38 2.72 -16.19
C ILE A 142 -1.85 3.08 -16.42
N ASP A 143 -2.74 2.25 -15.90
CA ASP A 143 -4.18 2.51 -15.88
C ASP A 143 -4.64 2.78 -14.45
N VAL A 144 -5.46 3.82 -14.30
CA VAL A 144 -6.06 4.21 -13.01
C VAL A 144 -7.55 3.87 -13.05
N ALA A 145 -8.02 3.09 -12.08
CA ALA A 145 -9.45 2.91 -11.84
C ALA A 145 -9.93 3.85 -10.74
N LEU A 146 -10.89 4.71 -11.08
CA LEU A 146 -11.56 5.62 -10.16
C LEU A 146 -12.57 4.86 -9.29
N SER A 147 -13.01 5.48 -8.19
CA SER A 147 -14.00 4.89 -7.27
C SER A 147 -15.38 4.61 -7.91
N ASP A 148 -15.67 5.27 -9.04
CA ASP A 148 -16.90 5.07 -9.82
C ASP A 148 -16.78 3.96 -10.89
N GLY A 149 -15.65 3.25 -10.92
CA GLY A 149 -15.38 2.14 -11.83
C GLY A 149 -14.79 2.54 -13.19
N ARG A 150 -14.69 3.84 -13.51
CA ARG A 150 -14.04 4.28 -14.75
C ARG A 150 -12.55 3.98 -14.72
N LYS A 151 -12.03 3.47 -15.84
CA LYS A 151 -10.59 3.27 -16.07
C LYS A 151 -10.04 4.35 -17.00
N VAL A 152 -8.90 4.92 -16.65
CA VAL A 152 -8.28 6.04 -17.36
C VAL A 152 -6.77 5.83 -17.40
N LYS A 153 -6.14 6.02 -18.57
CA LYS A 153 -4.68 6.01 -18.67
C LYS A 153 -4.05 7.17 -17.88
N ALA A 154 -2.98 6.87 -17.17
CA ALA A 154 -2.20 7.85 -16.44
C ALA A 154 -0.84 8.11 -17.11
N GLN A 155 -0.37 9.34 -17.00
CA GLN A 155 0.97 9.75 -17.38
C GLN A 155 1.81 9.96 -16.13
N VAL A 156 3.04 9.47 -16.13
CA VAL A 156 4.01 9.80 -15.07
C VAL A 156 4.49 11.23 -15.32
N ILE A 157 4.22 12.12 -14.38
CA ILE A 157 4.74 13.50 -14.41
C ILE A 157 6.17 13.53 -13.85
N GLY A 158 6.42 12.72 -12.83
CA GLY A 158 7.75 12.46 -12.30
C GLY A 158 7.69 11.55 -11.08
N SER A 159 8.84 11.07 -10.66
CA SER A 159 8.96 10.25 -9.45
C SER A 159 10.28 10.50 -8.75
N ASP A 160 10.30 10.20 -7.46
CA ASP A 160 11.46 10.27 -6.59
C ASP A 160 11.69 8.90 -5.93
N PRO A 161 12.61 8.09 -6.48
CA PRO A 161 12.93 6.77 -5.94
C PRO A 161 13.48 6.82 -4.52
N GLU A 162 14.15 7.91 -4.13
CA GLU A 162 14.84 7.98 -2.83
C GLU A 162 13.87 8.15 -1.65
N THR A 163 12.66 8.66 -1.91
CA THR A 163 11.57 8.81 -0.95
C THR A 163 10.38 7.90 -1.26
N ASP A 164 10.44 7.17 -2.36
CA ASP A 164 9.38 6.29 -2.86
C ASP A 164 8.05 7.00 -3.15
N ILE A 165 8.09 8.19 -3.76
CA ILE A 165 6.90 8.95 -4.18
C ILE A 165 6.88 9.13 -5.69
N ALA A 166 5.70 9.00 -6.30
CA ALA A 166 5.47 9.33 -7.69
C ALA A 166 4.23 10.22 -7.86
N VAL A 167 4.28 11.09 -8.87
CA VAL A 167 3.19 11.96 -9.29
C VAL A 167 2.70 11.51 -10.67
N LEU A 168 1.43 11.12 -10.72
CA LEU A 168 0.74 10.77 -11.94
C LEU A 168 -0.25 11.86 -12.33
N LYS A 169 -0.60 11.89 -13.61
CA LYS A 169 -1.66 12.74 -14.17
C LYS A 169 -2.63 11.91 -14.99
N ILE A 170 -3.91 12.08 -14.70
CA ILE A 170 -5.00 11.55 -15.53
C ILE A 170 -5.78 12.69 -16.18
N ALA A 171 -6.42 12.37 -17.31
CA ALA A 171 -7.33 13.29 -17.99
C ALA A 171 -8.73 12.66 -18.08
N ALA A 172 -9.64 13.09 -17.22
CA ALA A 172 -11.03 12.66 -17.24
C ALA A 172 -11.96 13.83 -16.85
N LYS A 173 -13.19 13.81 -17.39
CA LYS A 173 -14.23 14.75 -17.00
C LYS A 173 -14.86 14.32 -15.68
N GLN A 174 -15.35 15.25 -14.88
CA GLN A 174 -16.09 14.95 -13.63
C GLN A 174 -15.30 14.02 -12.70
N LEU A 175 -14.07 14.41 -12.36
CA LEU A 175 -13.29 13.68 -11.37
C LEU A 175 -13.98 13.72 -9.99
N PRO A 176 -13.81 12.68 -9.16
CA PRO A 176 -14.17 12.76 -7.74
C PRO A 176 -13.55 13.98 -7.07
N ALA A 177 -14.16 14.43 -5.98
CA ALA A 177 -13.58 15.49 -5.16
C ALA A 177 -12.19 15.04 -4.68
N PRO A 178 -11.12 15.84 -4.89
CA PRO A 178 -9.80 15.51 -4.39
C PRO A 178 -9.78 15.44 -2.86
N ILE A 179 -8.87 14.64 -2.32
CA ILE A 179 -8.73 14.52 -0.87
C ILE A 179 -8.25 15.86 -0.27
N THR A 180 -8.72 16.16 0.94
CA THR A 180 -8.19 17.30 1.71
C THR A 180 -6.86 16.92 2.34
N LEU A 181 -5.82 17.75 2.16
CA LEU A 181 -4.54 17.53 2.84
C LEU A 181 -4.60 17.99 4.30
N GLY A 182 -4.16 17.12 5.21
CA GLY A 182 -3.97 17.45 6.62
C GLY A 182 -2.70 18.29 6.85
N GLN A 183 -2.60 18.85 8.06
CA GLN A 183 -1.38 19.50 8.55
C GLN A 183 -0.58 18.48 9.38
N PHE A 184 0.66 18.20 9.00
CA PHE A 184 1.45 17.17 9.66
C PHE A 184 1.77 17.52 11.12
N GLU A 185 1.85 18.81 11.44
CA GLU A 185 2.07 19.34 12.79
C GLU A 185 0.91 19.01 13.75
N SER A 186 -0.25 18.61 13.21
CA SER A 186 -1.40 18.19 14.00
C SER A 186 -1.43 16.69 14.29
N VAL A 187 -0.49 15.91 13.75
CA VAL A 187 -0.41 14.45 13.91
C VAL A 187 0.39 14.11 15.15
N HIS A 188 -0.19 13.30 16.03
CA HIS A 188 0.40 12.86 17.29
C HIS A 188 0.35 11.34 17.44
N VAL A 189 1.31 10.79 18.18
CA VAL A 189 1.25 9.38 18.59
C VAL A 189 0.00 9.15 19.44
N GLY A 190 -0.77 8.12 19.09
CA GLY A 190 -2.08 7.81 19.69
C GLY A 190 -3.28 8.32 18.90
N ASP A 191 -3.08 9.18 17.90
CA ASP A 191 -4.18 9.62 17.02
C ASP A 191 -4.73 8.43 16.24
N VAL A 192 -6.06 8.30 16.20
CA VAL A 192 -6.72 7.30 15.38
C VAL A 192 -6.55 7.66 13.90
N VAL A 193 -6.17 6.66 13.11
CA VAL A 193 -5.94 6.78 11.67
C VAL A 193 -6.64 5.67 10.92
N LEU A 194 -6.96 5.94 9.66
CA LEU A 194 -7.57 4.97 8.75
C LEU A 194 -6.68 4.85 7.51
N ALA A 195 -6.25 3.64 7.20
CA ALA A 195 -5.55 3.34 5.96
C ALA A 195 -6.58 2.90 4.91
N ILE A 196 -6.59 3.60 3.77
CA ILE A 196 -7.48 3.35 2.64
C ILE A 196 -6.63 2.95 1.44
N GLY A 197 -7.00 1.85 0.80
CA GLY A 197 -6.41 1.40 -0.45
C GLY A 197 -7.31 0.37 -1.12
N ASN A 198 -6.77 -0.40 -2.05
CA ASN A 198 -7.46 -1.54 -2.66
C ASN A 198 -6.53 -2.75 -2.69
N PRO A 199 -6.42 -3.47 -1.57
CA PRO A 199 -5.62 -4.68 -1.51
C PRO A 199 -6.26 -5.75 -2.41
N PHE A 200 -5.47 -6.39 -3.26
CA PHE A 200 -5.87 -7.54 -4.10
C PHE A 200 -6.96 -7.29 -5.17
N GLY A 201 -7.36 -6.04 -5.40
CA GLY A 201 -8.28 -5.68 -6.49
C GLY A 201 -9.73 -6.08 -6.23
N VAL A 202 -10.05 -6.48 -5.00
CA VAL A 202 -11.40 -6.90 -4.58
C VAL A 202 -12.32 -5.72 -4.24
N GLY A 203 -11.78 -4.50 -4.17
CA GLY A 203 -12.50 -3.28 -3.86
C GLY A 203 -11.79 -2.41 -2.82
N GLN A 204 -12.16 -1.14 -2.75
CA GLN A 204 -11.59 -0.23 -1.77
C GLN A 204 -11.81 -0.76 -0.35
N THR A 205 -10.72 -0.91 0.39
CA THR A 205 -10.69 -1.45 1.75
C THR A 205 -10.18 -0.38 2.69
N VAL A 206 -10.78 -0.34 3.87
CA VAL A 206 -10.37 0.54 4.96
C VAL A 206 -9.95 -0.31 6.15
N THR A 207 -8.80 0.01 6.73
CA THR A 207 -8.35 -0.54 8.01
C THR A 207 -8.11 0.59 8.98
N SER A 208 -8.35 0.35 10.26
CA SER A 208 -8.17 1.36 11.32
C SER A 208 -7.04 0.98 12.24
N GLY A 209 -6.36 1.99 12.77
CA GLY A 209 -5.35 1.86 13.80
C GLY A 209 -5.09 3.21 14.47
N ILE A 210 -3.91 3.36 15.06
CA ILE A 210 -3.40 4.60 15.60
C ILE A 210 -2.04 4.94 14.97
N VAL A 211 -1.62 6.19 15.11
CA VAL A 211 -0.22 6.55 14.96
C VAL A 211 0.55 5.92 16.12
N SER A 212 1.41 4.94 15.82
CA SER A 212 2.23 4.25 16.82
C SER A 212 3.56 4.96 17.06
N ALA A 213 4.08 5.67 16.06
CA ALA A 213 5.29 6.49 16.17
C ALA A 213 5.37 7.51 15.02
N LEU A 214 6.14 8.57 15.23
CA LEU A 214 6.50 9.56 14.21
C LEU A 214 8.03 9.59 14.08
N GLY A 215 8.54 10.13 12.97
CA GLY A 215 9.98 10.33 12.84
C GLY A 215 10.76 9.05 12.59
N ARG A 216 10.13 7.97 12.07
CA ARG A 216 10.84 6.71 11.85
C ARG A 216 11.76 6.82 10.65
N ASP A 217 13.04 6.97 10.97
CA ASP A 217 14.11 7.25 10.04
C ASP A 217 15.21 6.19 10.12
N HIS A 218 14.94 4.97 10.56
CA HIS A 218 15.95 3.90 10.63
C HIS A 218 15.35 2.55 10.20
N VAL A 219 14.44 2.59 9.23
CA VAL A 219 13.72 1.40 8.77
C VAL A 219 14.52 0.67 7.69
N GLY A 220 15.25 1.42 6.84
CA GLY A 220 16.14 0.85 5.83
C GLY A 220 15.45 0.42 4.53
N ILE A 221 14.28 0.99 4.25
CA ILE A 221 13.48 0.77 3.05
C ILE A 221 13.80 1.83 1.99
N ASN A 222 13.96 3.09 2.39
CA ASN A 222 14.27 4.22 1.51
C ASN A 222 15.57 4.93 1.92
N THR A 223 16.11 5.75 1.01
CA THR A 223 17.30 6.57 1.30
C THR A 223 16.94 7.73 2.24
N PHE A 224 15.82 8.39 1.98
CA PHE A 224 15.27 9.45 2.81
C PHE A 224 14.00 8.95 3.49
N GLU A 225 14.08 8.75 4.80
CA GLU A 225 12.98 8.21 5.61
C GLU A 225 12.59 9.18 6.71
N ASN A 226 11.29 9.32 6.91
CA ASN A 226 10.69 10.03 8.02
C ASN A 226 9.27 9.49 8.22
N PHE A 227 9.12 8.18 8.42
CA PHE A 227 7.80 7.55 8.32
C PHE A 227 6.93 7.83 9.54
N ILE A 228 5.62 7.90 9.27
CA ILE A 228 4.56 7.66 10.26
C ILE A 228 4.45 6.15 10.42
N GLN A 229 4.58 5.64 11.64
CA GLN A 229 4.29 4.25 11.95
C GLN A 229 2.85 4.13 12.41
N THR A 230 2.15 3.09 11.96
CA THR A 230 0.78 2.76 12.39
C THR A 230 0.60 1.27 12.56
N ASP A 231 -0.34 0.88 13.42
CA ASP A 231 -0.81 -0.50 13.57
C ASP A 231 -2.04 -0.81 12.69
N ALA A 232 -2.55 0.17 11.94
CA ALA A 232 -3.53 -0.06 10.90
C ALA A 232 -3.00 -1.08 9.89
N ALA A 233 -3.81 -2.07 9.52
CA ALA A 233 -3.37 -3.13 8.64
C ALA A 233 -3.09 -2.58 7.21
N ILE A 234 -1.81 -2.52 6.85
CA ILE A 234 -1.34 -2.22 5.50
C ILE A 234 -0.93 -3.55 4.86
N ASN A 235 -1.47 -3.87 3.68
CA ASN A 235 -1.14 -5.09 2.94
C ASN A 235 -0.83 -4.73 1.49
N PRO A 236 -0.23 -5.64 0.69
CA PRO A 236 -0.05 -5.42 -0.75
C PRO A 236 -1.34 -4.92 -1.42
N GLY A 237 -1.22 -3.83 -2.20
CA GLY A 237 -2.33 -3.10 -2.81
C GLY A 237 -2.86 -1.90 -2.01
N ASN A 238 -2.52 -1.76 -0.73
CA ASN A 238 -2.68 -0.47 0.00
C ASN A 238 -1.55 0.52 -0.29
N SER A 239 -0.39 0.04 -0.75
CA SER A 239 0.76 0.88 -1.12
C SER A 239 0.35 1.93 -2.15
N GLY A 240 0.72 3.18 -1.89
CA GLY A 240 0.35 4.38 -2.63
C GLY A 240 -1.02 4.95 -2.23
N GLY A 241 -1.78 4.24 -1.39
CA GLY A 241 -3.08 4.68 -0.86
C GLY A 241 -2.96 5.68 0.29
N ALA A 242 -4.10 6.08 0.84
CA ALA A 242 -4.19 7.15 1.82
C ALA A 242 -4.08 6.63 3.26
N LEU A 243 -3.33 7.34 4.11
CA LEU A 243 -3.49 7.33 5.56
C LEU A 243 -4.20 8.62 5.97
N ILE A 244 -5.39 8.52 6.56
CA ILE A 244 -6.22 9.68 6.92
C ILE A 244 -6.46 9.78 8.43
N ASP A 245 -6.71 11.01 8.89
CA ASP A 245 -7.24 11.27 10.23
C ASP A 245 -8.76 10.97 10.32
N THR A 246 -9.32 11.03 11.53
CA THR A 246 -10.77 10.81 11.78
C THR A 246 -11.69 11.89 11.20
N ARG A 247 -11.13 12.93 10.54
CA ARG A 247 -11.88 13.97 9.82
C ARG A 247 -11.84 13.76 8.30
N GLY A 248 -11.11 12.75 7.82
CA GLY A 248 -10.94 12.48 6.40
C GLY A 248 -9.87 13.33 5.72
N ASN A 249 -8.88 13.84 6.46
CA ASN A 249 -7.75 14.55 5.88
C ASN A 249 -6.57 13.61 5.69
N LEU A 250 -5.91 13.69 4.54
CA LEU A 250 -4.71 12.92 4.22
C LEU A 250 -3.53 13.37 5.08
N ILE A 251 -2.96 12.46 5.87
CA ILE A 251 -1.79 12.71 6.71
C ILE A 251 -0.53 11.97 6.22
N GLY A 252 -0.70 10.95 5.38
CA GLY A 252 0.42 10.27 4.72
C GLY A 252 0.01 9.33 3.59
N ILE A 253 0.99 8.83 2.85
CA ILE A 253 0.85 7.82 1.79
C ILE A 253 1.33 6.47 2.31
N ASN A 254 0.44 5.47 2.33
CA ASN A 254 0.78 4.11 2.77
C ASN A 254 1.88 3.55 1.87
N THR A 255 2.93 2.95 2.43
CA THR A 255 4.10 2.54 1.64
C THR A 255 4.47 1.08 1.82
N ALA A 256 4.75 0.66 3.06
CA ALA A 256 5.34 -0.63 3.35
C ALA A 256 4.88 -1.14 4.72
N ILE A 257 5.17 -2.42 4.95
CA ILE A 257 5.06 -3.06 6.26
C ILE A 257 6.38 -3.70 6.64
N TYR A 258 6.63 -3.79 7.94
CA TYR A 258 7.62 -4.71 8.45
C TYR A 258 6.98 -6.10 8.59
N SER A 259 7.35 -7.05 7.73
CA SER A 259 6.79 -8.41 7.76
C SER A 259 7.76 -9.47 7.27
N ASN A 260 7.78 -10.62 7.95
CA ASN A 260 8.54 -11.81 7.53
C ASN A 260 7.74 -12.72 6.58
N ASN A 261 6.41 -12.56 6.50
CA ASN A 261 5.51 -13.44 5.74
C ASN A 261 4.61 -12.69 4.74
N GLY A 262 4.75 -11.37 4.63
CA GLY A 262 4.00 -10.53 3.71
C GLY A 262 2.64 -10.03 4.23
N GLY A 263 2.20 -10.47 5.42
CA GLY A 263 1.01 -9.95 6.08
C GLY A 263 1.32 -8.88 7.13
N SER A 264 0.39 -7.96 7.39
CA SER A 264 0.53 -6.98 8.48
C SER A 264 0.69 -7.67 9.85
N MET A 265 1.73 -7.30 10.59
CA MET A 265 1.94 -7.68 12.00
C MET A 265 1.71 -6.50 12.96
N GLY A 266 0.95 -5.48 12.54
CA GLY A 266 0.74 -4.25 13.31
C GLY A 266 1.90 -3.25 13.24
N ILE A 267 2.77 -3.38 12.24
CA ILE A 267 3.87 -2.43 11.98
C ILE A 267 3.81 -2.01 10.51
N GLY A 268 2.98 -1.01 10.23
CA GLY A 268 2.85 -0.35 8.95
C GLY A 268 3.53 1.02 8.92
N PHE A 269 3.91 1.45 7.73
CA PHE A 269 4.55 2.74 7.49
C PHE A 269 3.83 3.55 6.42
N ALA A 270 3.76 4.87 6.65
CA ALA A 270 3.30 5.84 5.67
C ALA A 270 4.29 7.01 5.55
N ILE A 271 4.45 7.52 4.34
CA ILE A 271 5.25 8.70 4.04
C ILE A 271 4.43 9.94 4.43
N PRO A 272 4.93 10.86 5.28
CA PRO A 272 4.19 12.04 5.70
C PRO A 272 3.71 12.93 4.56
N ILE A 273 2.56 13.56 4.75
CA ILE A 273 1.97 14.41 3.72
C ILE A 273 2.79 15.68 3.43
N ASN A 274 3.49 16.24 4.42
CA ASN A 274 4.36 17.41 4.21
C ASN A 274 5.54 17.08 3.28
N LEU A 275 6.21 15.93 3.48
CA LEU A 275 7.27 15.45 2.60
C LEU A 275 6.72 15.18 1.19
N THR A 276 5.58 14.49 1.11
CA THR A 276 4.95 14.16 -0.16
C THR A 276 4.55 15.41 -0.95
N LYS A 277 4.02 16.43 -0.27
CA LYS A 277 3.67 17.73 -0.86
C LYS A 277 4.90 18.44 -1.43
N GLN A 278 6.00 18.50 -0.67
CA GLN A 278 7.26 19.11 -1.13
C GLN A 278 7.81 18.42 -2.39
N ILE A 279 7.77 17.08 -2.42
CA ILE A 279 8.19 16.28 -3.58
C ILE A 279 7.30 16.59 -4.78
N MET A 280 5.98 16.59 -4.60
CA MET A 280 5.03 16.89 -5.66
C MET A 280 5.26 18.30 -6.25
N GLU A 281 5.39 19.32 -5.40
CA GLU A 281 5.67 20.70 -5.83
C GLU A 281 6.99 20.78 -6.61
N SER A 282 8.04 20.09 -6.15
CA SER A 282 9.33 20.04 -6.84
C SER A 282 9.24 19.37 -8.21
N ILE A 283 8.51 18.24 -8.31
CA ILE A 283 8.28 17.53 -9.57
C ILE A 283 7.46 18.38 -10.54
N LEU A 284 6.41 19.06 -10.07
CA LEU A 284 5.57 19.90 -10.92
C LEU A 284 6.33 21.13 -11.44
N ALA A 285 7.21 21.71 -10.63
CA ALA A 285 8.00 22.88 -11.01
C ALA A 285 9.19 22.54 -11.93
N ASN A 286 9.89 21.43 -11.66
CA ASN A 286 11.21 21.15 -12.25
C ASN A 286 11.27 19.82 -13.04
N GLY A 287 10.18 19.04 -13.07
CA GLY A 287 10.13 17.69 -13.64
C GLY A 287 10.83 16.61 -12.81
N SER A 288 11.55 16.98 -11.74
CA SER A 288 12.27 16.04 -10.88
C SER A 288 12.59 16.67 -9.52
N VAL A 289 12.76 15.83 -8.50
CA VAL A 289 13.29 16.27 -7.22
C VAL A 289 14.80 16.50 -7.35
N THR A 290 15.24 17.70 -6.98
CA THR A 290 16.65 18.08 -7.06
C THR A 290 17.22 18.19 -5.66
N ARG A 291 18.20 17.34 -5.34
CA ARG A 291 18.91 17.32 -4.06
C ARG A 291 20.39 17.64 -4.25
N GLY A 292 20.95 18.28 -3.24
CA GLY A 292 22.39 18.45 -3.12
C GLY A 292 23.09 17.10 -3.00
N TRP A 293 24.28 17.03 -3.57
CA TRP A 293 25.12 15.85 -3.52
C TRP A 293 26.58 16.27 -3.60
N ILE A 294 27.42 15.70 -2.74
CA ILE A 294 28.84 16.03 -2.70
C ILE A 294 29.74 14.91 -3.25
N GLY A 295 29.21 13.72 -3.57
CA GLY A 295 30.02 12.65 -4.16
C GLY A 295 30.99 12.01 -3.18
N VAL A 296 30.47 11.55 -2.04
CA VAL A 296 31.22 10.82 -1.02
C VAL A 296 30.59 9.45 -0.79
N GLU A 297 31.38 8.51 -0.31
CA GLU A 297 30.94 7.24 0.27
C GLU A 297 31.01 7.36 1.79
N PRO A 298 29.87 7.61 2.45
CA PRO A 298 29.84 7.83 3.89
C PRO A 298 29.66 6.50 4.64
N GLN A 299 30.35 6.35 5.77
CA GLN A 299 30.27 5.22 6.68
C GLN A 299 30.10 5.72 8.12
N ASN A 300 29.20 5.09 8.88
CA ASN A 300 29.04 5.40 10.30
C ASN A 300 30.34 5.11 11.05
N LEU A 301 30.76 6.04 11.90
CA LEU A 301 31.94 5.85 12.74
C LEU A 301 31.54 4.98 13.95
N THR A 302 31.94 3.71 13.93
CA THR A 302 31.76 2.82 15.09
C THR A 302 32.87 3.05 16.12
N LYS A 303 32.67 2.56 17.34
CA LYS A 303 33.67 2.67 18.41
C LYS A 303 34.98 1.99 18.02
N GLU A 304 34.89 0.77 17.47
CA GLU A 304 36.02 -0.03 17.04
C GLU A 304 36.80 0.66 15.91
N LEU A 305 36.07 1.31 14.98
CA LEU A 305 36.67 2.06 13.89
C LEU A 305 37.39 3.31 14.42
N SER A 306 36.78 4.02 15.37
CA SER A 306 37.38 5.18 16.03
C SER A 306 38.69 4.83 16.74
N GLU A 307 38.70 3.72 17.49
CA GLU A 307 39.89 3.18 18.16
C GLU A 307 40.99 2.79 17.16
N SER A 308 40.63 2.08 16.08
CA SER A 308 41.58 1.65 15.05
C SER A 308 42.25 2.81 14.31
N LEU A 309 41.56 3.95 14.21
CA LEU A 309 42.04 5.18 13.57
C LEU A 309 42.78 6.10 14.56
N GLY A 310 42.89 5.72 15.84
CA GLY A 310 43.59 6.50 16.87
C GLY A 310 42.89 7.81 17.23
N LEU A 311 41.57 7.85 17.09
CA LEU A 311 40.76 9.04 17.40
C LEU A 311 40.38 9.07 18.88
N PRO A 312 40.05 10.25 19.44
CA PRO A 312 39.44 10.34 20.77
C PRO A 312 38.17 9.48 20.88
N GLU A 313 37.98 8.79 22.01
CA GLU A 313 36.83 7.88 22.24
C GLU A 313 35.46 8.53 21.96
N ASN A 314 35.36 9.85 22.18
CA ASN A 314 34.11 10.62 22.02
C ASN A 314 33.98 11.30 20.65
N THR A 315 34.76 10.88 19.65
CA THR A 315 34.65 11.44 18.29
C THR A 315 33.32 11.02 17.68
N VAL A 316 32.50 12.00 17.33
CA VAL A 316 31.20 11.81 16.68
C VAL A 316 31.26 12.41 15.30
N GLY A 317 30.85 11.64 14.29
CA GLY A 317 30.85 12.08 12.91
C GLY A 317 30.69 10.91 11.94
N VAL A 318 30.86 11.20 10.65
CA VAL A 318 30.76 10.24 9.57
C VAL A 318 32.11 10.10 8.90
N LEU A 319 32.62 8.88 8.82
CA LEU A 319 33.83 8.57 8.07
C LEU A 319 33.53 8.62 6.57
N LEU A 320 34.39 9.27 5.80
CA LEU A 320 34.36 9.20 4.34
C LEU A 320 35.27 8.04 3.89
N SER A 321 34.69 6.88 3.59
CA SER A 321 35.44 5.73 3.08
C SER A 321 35.95 5.95 1.65
N GLY A 322 35.23 6.78 0.89
CA GLY A 322 35.54 7.12 -0.49
C GLY A 322 35.09 8.53 -0.85
N VAL A 323 35.78 9.12 -1.82
CA VAL A 323 35.42 10.40 -2.44
C VAL A 323 35.49 10.21 -3.94
N LEU A 324 34.42 10.59 -4.65
CA LEU A 324 34.36 10.41 -6.09
C LEU A 324 35.36 11.33 -6.79
N GLU A 325 36.22 10.74 -7.63
CA GLU A 325 37.17 11.46 -8.48
C GLU A 325 36.44 12.45 -9.43
N GLY A 326 36.94 13.68 -9.51
CA GLY A 326 36.32 14.80 -10.21
C GLY A 326 35.02 15.30 -9.58
N GLY A 327 34.58 14.68 -8.47
CA GLY A 327 33.34 14.99 -7.78
C GLY A 327 33.37 16.31 -7.02
N PRO A 328 32.22 16.78 -6.52
CA PRO A 328 32.15 18.04 -5.77
C PRO A 328 33.01 18.03 -4.49
N ALA A 329 33.00 16.94 -3.74
CA ALA A 329 33.79 16.76 -2.51
C ALA A 329 35.29 16.83 -2.77
N GLU A 330 35.80 16.12 -3.79
CA GLU A 330 37.22 16.17 -4.14
C GLU A 330 37.65 17.59 -4.54
N ARG A 331 36.84 18.27 -5.37
CA ARG A 331 37.09 19.67 -5.76
C ARG A 331 37.10 20.64 -4.59
N GLY A 332 36.30 20.37 -3.55
CA GLY A 332 36.33 21.12 -2.29
C GLY A 332 37.39 20.63 -1.30
N GLY A 333 38.25 19.70 -1.70
CA GLY A 333 39.43 19.27 -0.93
C GLY A 333 39.19 18.16 0.10
N LEU A 334 38.02 17.50 0.08
CA LEU A 334 37.76 16.31 0.88
C LEU A 334 38.58 15.12 0.37
N LYS A 335 38.93 14.22 1.29
CA LYS A 335 39.74 13.02 1.02
C LYS A 335 39.15 11.80 1.72
N PRO A 336 39.38 10.59 1.18
CA PRO A 336 39.12 9.37 1.93
C PRO A 336 39.86 9.37 3.27
N GLY A 337 39.18 8.90 4.32
CA GLY A 337 39.68 8.92 5.69
C GLY A 337 39.36 10.20 6.48
N ASP A 338 38.78 11.23 5.84
CA ASP A 338 38.23 12.37 6.58
C ASP A 338 37.00 11.96 7.38
N ILE A 339 36.80 12.60 8.53
CA ILE A 339 35.62 12.40 9.36
C ILE A 339 34.85 13.69 9.41
N LEU A 340 33.64 13.68 8.86
CA LEU A 340 32.79 14.85 8.77
C LEU A 340 31.98 15.00 10.05
N THR A 341 32.14 16.13 10.72
CA THR A 341 31.57 16.40 12.05
C THR A 341 30.43 17.42 12.01
N ALA A 342 30.38 18.30 11.00
CA ALA A 342 29.27 19.23 10.80
C ALA A 342 29.09 19.67 9.33
N VAL A 343 27.86 20.04 8.96
CA VAL A 343 27.50 20.75 7.71
C VAL A 343 26.78 22.05 8.07
N ASN A 344 27.22 23.19 7.55
CA ASN A 344 26.63 24.51 7.79
C ASN A 344 26.33 24.75 9.29
N GLU A 345 27.33 24.50 10.15
CA GLU A 345 27.26 24.65 11.61
C GLU A 345 26.37 23.61 12.33
N SER A 346 25.66 22.77 11.58
CA SER A 346 24.83 21.69 12.14
C SER A 346 25.65 20.41 12.34
N PRO A 347 25.72 19.85 13.57
CA PRO A 347 26.46 18.63 13.82
C PRO A 347 25.94 17.44 13.03
N ILE A 348 26.86 16.56 12.62
CA ILE A 348 26.59 15.28 11.97
C ILE A 348 26.95 14.15 12.92
N ARG A 349 26.01 13.23 13.12
CA ARG A 349 26.19 12.08 14.02
C ARG A 349 26.27 10.74 13.30
N ASP A 350 25.61 10.65 12.15
CA ASP A 350 25.50 9.44 11.36
C ASP A 350 25.34 9.77 9.87
N VAL A 351 25.47 8.74 9.04
CA VAL A 351 25.39 8.83 7.58
C VAL A 351 24.07 9.46 7.13
N ARG A 352 22.97 9.18 7.83
CA ARG A 352 21.64 9.64 7.46
C ARG A 352 21.47 11.12 7.71
N GLY A 353 21.94 11.62 8.85
CA GLY A 353 22.04 13.04 9.16
C GLY A 353 22.85 13.77 8.10
N LEU A 354 23.97 13.19 7.65
CA LEU A 354 24.78 13.75 6.56
C LEU A 354 23.98 13.82 5.26
N LEU A 355 23.37 12.72 4.83
CA LEU A 355 22.58 12.66 3.60
C LEU A 355 21.42 13.67 3.65
N ASN A 356 20.69 13.74 4.76
CA ASN A 356 19.59 14.68 4.96
C ASN A 356 20.06 16.13 4.86
N GLN A 357 21.15 16.50 5.53
CA GLN A 357 21.64 17.89 5.52
C GLN A 357 22.17 18.29 4.14
N ILE A 358 22.92 17.42 3.46
CA ILE A 358 23.42 17.69 2.10
C ILE A 358 22.27 17.77 1.09
N ALA A 359 21.24 16.94 1.22
CA ALA A 359 20.07 16.96 0.33
C ALA A 359 19.31 18.28 0.34
N GLN A 360 19.30 19.01 1.46
CA GLN A 360 18.65 20.32 1.60
C GLN A 360 19.42 21.46 0.92
N ILE A 361 20.66 21.22 0.50
CA ILE A 361 21.49 22.23 -0.16
C ILE A 361 21.22 22.17 -1.65
N ASN A 362 20.65 23.24 -2.21
CA ASN A 362 20.40 23.31 -3.65
C ASN A 362 21.72 23.13 -4.43
N PRO A 363 21.73 22.31 -5.50
CA PRO A 363 22.90 22.19 -6.37
C PRO A 363 23.38 23.54 -6.88
N GLY A 364 24.70 23.75 -6.87
CA GLY A 364 25.35 25.02 -7.15
C GLY A 364 25.64 25.87 -5.91
N ASN A 365 24.95 25.63 -4.79
CA ASN A 365 25.22 26.34 -3.54
C ASN A 365 26.40 25.72 -2.79
N GLN A 366 27.01 26.52 -1.91
CA GLN A 366 28.12 26.09 -1.06
C GLN A 366 27.64 25.48 0.24
N ALA A 367 28.36 24.47 0.71
CA ALA A 367 28.23 23.83 2.00
C ALA A 367 29.55 24.02 2.77
N LYS A 368 29.48 24.57 3.98
CA LYS A 368 30.61 24.60 4.90
C LYS A 368 30.67 23.28 5.66
N LEU A 369 31.79 22.59 5.58
CA LEU A 369 31.99 21.29 6.19
C LEU A 369 33.08 21.40 7.24
N MET A 370 32.76 20.96 8.46
CA MET A 370 33.78 20.72 9.48
C MET A 370 34.21 19.26 9.39
N ILE A 371 35.51 19.04 9.28
CA ILE A 371 36.10 17.70 9.23
C ILE A 371 37.21 17.54 10.25
N LEU A 372 37.46 16.30 10.64
CA LEU A 372 38.64 15.85 11.34
C LEU A 372 39.52 15.06 10.38
N ARG A 373 40.75 15.52 10.16
CA ARG A 373 41.75 14.86 9.32
C ARG A 373 43.03 14.67 10.11
N LYS A 374 43.42 13.41 10.35
CA LYS A 374 44.60 13.07 11.16
C LYS A 374 44.61 13.77 12.52
N GLY A 375 43.44 13.82 13.17
CA GLY A 375 43.26 14.45 14.48
C GLY A 375 43.21 15.98 14.51
N LYS A 376 43.22 16.67 13.35
CA LYS A 376 43.09 18.12 13.26
C LYS A 376 41.75 18.52 12.65
N GLU A 377 41.07 19.49 13.26
CA GLU A 377 39.88 20.09 12.68
C GLU A 377 40.24 20.99 11.51
N ILE A 378 39.49 20.85 10.42
CA ILE A 378 39.63 21.64 9.19
C ILE A 378 38.24 22.04 8.74
N GLU A 379 38.06 23.33 8.42
CA GLU A 379 36.88 23.81 7.70
C GLU A 379 37.16 23.75 6.19
N LEU A 380 36.24 23.15 5.44
CA LEU A 380 36.25 23.11 3.98
C LEU A 380 34.94 23.67 3.44
N THR A 381 35.00 24.32 2.28
CA THR A 381 33.80 24.74 1.56
C THR A 381 33.66 23.89 0.30
N VAL A 382 32.54 23.18 0.19
CA VAL A 382 32.23 22.31 -0.95
C VAL A 382 31.02 22.87 -1.68
N GLN A 383 31.08 23.01 -2.99
CA GLN A 383 29.91 23.33 -3.79
C GLN A 383 29.08 22.04 -4.00
N ALA A 384 27.82 22.01 -3.56
CA ALA A 384 26.96 20.87 -3.80
C ALA A 384 26.69 20.70 -5.30
N GLY A 385 26.90 19.49 -5.82
CA GLY A 385 26.49 19.11 -7.16
C GLY A 385 25.06 18.58 -7.19
N ARG A 386 24.56 18.31 -8.41
CA ARG A 386 23.35 17.52 -8.60
C ARG A 386 23.74 16.05 -8.55
N ARG A 387 23.01 15.23 -7.78
CA ARG A 387 23.24 13.78 -7.75
C ARG A 387 23.05 13.21 -9.17
N PRO A 388 24.01 12.46 -9.71
CA PRO A 388 23.79 11.73 -10.96
C PRO A 388 22.62 10.76 -10.78
N GLY A 389 21.73 10.68 -11.77
CA GLY A 389 20.73 9.61 -11.81
C GLY A 389 21.43 8.24 -11.84
N PRO A 390 20.77 7.15 -11.39
CA PRO A 390 21.33 5.81 -11.49
C PRO A 390 21.78 5.57 -12.94
N LYS A 391 23.05 5.20 -13.13
CA LYS A 391 23.53 4.75 -14.44
C LYS A 391 22.73 3.50 -14.78
N LEU A 392 21.86 3.58 -15.79
CA LEU A 392 21.43 2.39 -16.51
C LEU A 392 22.72 1.69 -16.95
N LEU A 393 22.95 0.48 -16.43
CA LEU A 393 24.03 -0.36 -16.93
C LEU A 393 23.75 -0.55 -18.42
N ALA A 394 24.52 0.14 -19.26
CA ALA A 394 24.51 -0.10 -20.69
C ALA A 394 24.99 -1.55 -20.87
N ASN A 395 24.06 -2.44 -21.22
CA ASN A 395 24.37 -3.79 -21.66
C ASN A 395 24.92 -3.77 -23.08
#